data_AF-A0A3M1MGG4-F1
#
_entry.id   AF-A0A3M1MGG4-F1
#
_cell.length_a   1.000
_cell.length_b   1.000
_cell.length_c   1.000
_cell.angle_alpha   90.00
_cell.angle_beta   90.00
_cell.angle_gamma   90.00
#
_symmetry.space_group_name_H-M   'P 1'
#
loop_
_entity.id
_entity.type
_entity.pdbx_description
1 polymer ?
#
loop_
_entity_poly.entity_id
_entity_poly.type
_entity_poly.pdbx_seq_one_letter_code
_entity_poly.pdbx_strand_id
1 'polypeptide(L)'
;MSQGPKYEFFKRLARIINAGQSRSIIVSGNVNDLFFDGENYVPLVPFLLRRTRVRGLIQIVYELNGPIRMSDSDRDRLRDAWAAWKLGTDVGSLPIKAMGAESAQIDMRRREFDQYVRDSIGNATQALEFLRQLTICSRQCLRERLLV
;
A
#
# COMPACT_ATOMS: atom_id res chain seq x y z
N MET A 1 -10.50 18.24 -25.56
CA MET A 1 -10.35 17.07 -24.66
C MET A 1 -11.74 16.65 -24.24
N SER A 2 -12.21 15.48 -24.64
CA SER A 2 -13.55 15.00 -24.26
C SER A 2 -13.61 14.85 -22.73
N GLN A 3 -14.66 15.39 -22.10
CA GLN A 3 -14.91 15.11 -20.70
C GLN A 3 -15.24 13.62 -20.57
N GLY A 4 -14.38 12.85 -19.92
CA GLY A 4 -14.63 11.45 -19.63
C GLY A 4 -15.88 11.24 -18.76
N PRO A 5 -16.39 10.00 -18.65
CA PRO A 5 -17.52 9.67 -17.80
C PRO A 5 -17.27 10.09 -16.35
N LYS A 6 -18.31 10.66 -15.70
CA LYS A 6 -18.26 10.98 -14.27
C LYS A 6 -18.76 9.78 -13.46
N TYR A 7 -17.85 9.19 -12.69
CA TYR A 7 -18.15 8.04 -11.83
C TYR A 7 -18.60 8.49 -10.44
N GLU A 8 -19.92 8.46 -10.17
CA GLU A 8 -20.47 8.87 -8.88
C GLU A 8 -19.95 8.04 -7.70
N PHE A 9 -19.70 6.74 -7.90
CA PHE A 9 -19.09 5.89 -6.86
C PHE A 9 -17.71 6.43 -6.45
N PHE A 10 -16.90 6.88 -7.42
CA PHE A 10 -15.56 7.39 -7.16
C PHE A 10 -15.63 8.76 -6.45
N LYS A 11 -16.57 9.62 -6.85
CA LYS A 11 -16.82 10.90 -6.17
C LYS A 11 -17.21 10.69 -4.70
N ARG A 12 -18.06 9.69 -4.42
CA ARG A 12 -18.46 9.33 -3.06
C ARG A 12 -17.27 8.75 -2.27
N LEU A 13 -16.48 7.86 -2.88
CA LEU A 13 -15.25 7.31 -2.30
C LEU A 13 -14.31 8.44 -1.89
N ALA A 14 -13.96 9.34 -2.81
CA ALA A 14 -13.05 10.45 -2.55
C ALA A 14 -13.55 11.36 -1.42
N ARG A 15 -14.86 11.66 -1.38
CA ARG A 15 -15.46 12.45 -0.31
C ARG A 15 -15.33 11.76 1.06
N ILE A 16 -15.64 10.48 1.16
CA ILE A 16 -15.58 9.72 2.42
C ILE A 16 -14.15 9.71 2.97
N ILE A 17 -13.17 9.43 2.12
CA ILE A 17 -11.76 9.38 2.52
C ILE A 17 -11.27 10.77 2.94
N ASN A 18 -11.48 11.80 2.11
CA ASN A 18 -10.97 13.15 2.36
C ASN A 18 -11.62 13.82 3.58
N ALA A 19 -12.88 13.48 3.89
CA ALA A 19 -13.54 13.93 5.10
C ALA A 19 -13.11 13.16 6.36
N GLY A 20 -12.25 12.15 6.24
CA GLY A 20 -11.83 11.28 7.34
C GLY A 20 -12.96 10.44 7.94
N GLN A 21 -14.10 10.33 7.24
CA GLN A 21 -15.30 9.65 7.75
C GLN A 21 -15.10 8.14 7.87
N SER A 22 -14.30 7.55 6.96
CA SER A 22 -13.93 6.14 7.04
C SER A 22 -12.53 5.92 6.48
N ARG A 23 -11.87 4.89 7.02
CA ARG A 23 -10.57 4.37 6.54
C ARG A 23 -10.70 3.04 5.80
N SER A 24 -11.93 2.51 5.70
CA SER A 24 -12.25 1.29 4.96
C SER A 24 -13.46 1.55 4.09
N ILE A 25 -13.37 1.15 2.82
CA ILE A 25 -14.44 1.34 1.84
C ILE A 25 -14.63 0.02 1.12
N ILE A 26 -15.87 -0.45 1.12
CA ILE A 26 -16.30 -1.60 0.33
C ILE A 26 -16.96 -1.05 -0.93
N VAL A 27 -16.43 -1.45 -2.08
CA VAL A 27 -17.01 -1.15 -3.40
C VAL A 27 -17.67 -2.42 -3.91
N SER A 28 -18.93 -2.32 -4.33
CA SER A 28 -19.72 -3.42 -4.87
C SER A 28 -20.49 -2.99 -6.13
N GLY A 29 -20.97 -3.96 -6.91
CA GLY A 29 -21.66 -3.75 -8.19
C GLY A 29 -20.96 -4.46 -9.35
N ASN A 30 -21.03 -3.88 -10.55
CA ASN A 30 -20.40 -4.42 -11.75
C ASN A 30 -18.87 -4.17 -11.76
N VAL A 31 -18.15 -4.85 -10.87
CA VAL A 31 -16.69 -4.68 -10.70
C VAL A 31 -15.88 -5.14 -11.91
N ASN A 32 -16.50 -5.91 -12.81
CA ASN A 32 -15.91 -6.42 -14.05
C ASN A 32 -16.07 -5.46 -15.24
N ASP A 33 -16.77 -4.35 -15.07
CA ASP A 33 -16.89 -3.33 -16.12
C ASP A 33 -15.55 -2.62 -16.34
N LEU A 34 -15.44 -1.94 -17.49
CA LEU A 34 -14.30 -1.08 -17.79
C LEU A 34 -14.59 0.38 -17.42
N PHE A 35 -13.59 1.05 -16.87
CA PHE A 35 -13.64 2.42 -16.40
C PHE A 35 -12.64 3.26 -17.18
N PHE A 36 -13.08 4.39 -17.72
CA PHE A 36 -12.24 5.35 -18.44
C PHE A 36 -11.41 6.15 -17.45
N ASP A 37 -10.09 6.01 -17.52
CA ASP A 37 -9.15 6.66 -16.59
C ASP A 37 -8.67 8.05 -17.04
N GLY A 38 -9.11 8.49 -18.22
CA GLY A 38 -8.64 9.71 -18.89
C GLY A 38 -7.95 9.43 -20.23
N GLU A 39 -7.45 8.21 -20.41
CA GLU A 39 -6.77 7.77 -21.62
C GLU A 39 -7.39 6.50 -22.19
N ASN A 40 -7.63 5.48 -21.35
CA ASN A 40 -8.08 4.16 -21.75
C ASN A 40 -9.22 3.64 -20.86
N TYR A 41 -10.00 2.71 -21.40
CA TYR A 41 -10.93 1.91 -20.62
C TYR A 41 -10.17 0.75 -19.95
N VAL A 42 -10.13 0.76 -18.61
CA VAL A 42 -9.34 -0.18 -17.81
C VAL A 42 -10.20 -0.83 -16.72
N PRO A 43 -9.84 -2.02 -16.20
CA PRO A 43 -10.55 -2.63 -15.08
C PRO A 43 -10.51 -1.76 -13.80
N LEU A 44 -11.39 -2.07 -12.84
CA LEU A 44 -11.55 -1.31 -11.59
C LEU A 44 -10.24 -1.09 -10.83
N VAL A 45 -9.40 -2.13 -10.68
CA VAL A 45 -8.16 -2.04 -9.90
C VAL A 45 -7.15 -1.06 -10.51
N PRO A 46 -6.77 -1.17 -11.81
CA PRO A 46 -5.96 -0.14 -12.47
C PRO A 46 -6.57 1.26 -12.42
N PHE A 47 -7.89 1.39 -12.59
CA PHE A 47 -8.59 2.66 -12.49
C PHE A 47 -8.39 3.29 -11.09
N LEU A 48 -8.62 2.53 -10.03
CA LEU A 48 -8.45 2.99 -8.65
C LEU A 48 -7.00 3.34 -8.34
N LEU A 49 -6.03 2.52 -8.77
CA LEU A 49 -4.60 2.81 -8.58
C LEU A 49 -4.21 4.15 -9.19
N ARG A 50 -4.60 4.43 -10.44
CA ARG A 50 -4.31 5.70 -11.10
C ARG A 50 -4.98 6.87 -10.39
N ARG A 51 -6.26 6.74 -10.04
CA ARG A 51 -7.07 7.85 -9.50
C ARG A 51 -6.82 8.14 -8.03
N THR A 52 -6.23 7.20 -7.29
CA THR A 52 -5.89 7.38 -5.85
C THR A 52 -4.39 7.56 -5.61
N ARG A 53 -3.61 7.73 -6.69
CA ARG A 53 -2.16 7.95 -6.57
C ARG A 53 -1.88 9.32 -5.96
N VAL A 54 -1.31 9.31 -4.76
CA VAL A 54 -0.90 10.54 -4.06
C VAL A 54 0.55 10.42 -3.62
N ARG A 55 1.29 11.52 -3.79
CA ARG A 55 2.71 11.60 -3.44
C ARG A 55 2.90 11.27 -1.96
N GLY A 56 3.86 10.40 -1.67
CA GLY A 56 4.20 10.00 -0.31
C GLY A 56 3.41 8.79 0.22
N LEU A 57 2.30 8.40 -0.42
CA LEU A 57 1.55 7.20 -0.05
C LEU A 57 1.99 6.00 -0.89
N ILE A 58 2.15 4.86 -0.22
CA ILE A 58 2.44 3.57 -0.84
C ILE A 58 1.13 2.87 -1.14
N GLN A 59 0.92 2.47 -2.40
CA GLN A 59 -0.24 1.68 -2.81
C GLN A 59 0.13 0.20 -2.85
N ILE A 60 -0.68 -0.62 -2.19
CA ILE A 60 -0.52 -2.07 -2.14
C ILE A 60 -1.80 -2.70 -2.67
N VAL A 61 -1.66 -3.67 -3.56
CA VAL A 61 -2.77 -4.46 -4.09
C VAL A 61 -2.58 -5.91 -3.68
N TYR A 62 -3.65 -6.50 -3.17
CA TYR A 62 -3.71 -7.92 -2.90
C TYR A 62 -5.01 -8.47 -3.48
N GLU A 63 -4.87 -9.55 -4.23
CA GLU A 63 -5.98 -10.36 -4.74
C GLU A 63 -5.91 -11.71 -4.06
N LEU A 64 -7.05 -12.32 -3.75
CA LEU A 64 -7.10 -13.56 -2.97
C LEU A 64 -6.20 -14.64 -3.60
N ASN A 65 -5.29 -15.21 -2.79
CA ASN A 65 -4.29 -16.20 -3.18
C ASN A 65 -3.23 -15.70 -4.20
N GLY A 66 -3.33 -14.46 -4.66
CA GLY A 66 -2.36 -13.81 -5.52
C GLY A 66 -1.19 -13.19 -4.75
N PRO A 67 -0.19 -12.66 -5.47
CA PRO A 67 0.91 -11.94 -4.84
C PRO A 67 0.45 -10.57 -4.32
N ILE A 68 1.12 -10.09 -3.27
CA ILE A 68 1.02 -8.70 -2.85
C ILE A 68 1.81 -7.86 -3.86
N ARG A 69 1.12 -7.01 -4.61
CA ARG A 69 1.69 -6.17 -5.66
C ARG A 69 1.89 -4.74 -5.17
N MET A 70 3.03 -4.15 -5.52
CA MET A 70 3.40 -2.75 -5.28
C MET A 70 4.49 -2.36 -6.30
N SER A 71 4.81 -1.07 -6.42
CA SER A 71 5.96 -0.65 -7.23
C SER A 71 7.27 -1.07 -6.57
N ASP A 72 8.34 -1.33 -7.34
CA ASP A 72 9.65 -1.70 -6.79
C ASP A 72 10.20 -0.60 -5.87
N SER A 73 10.04 0.67 -6.26
CA SER A 73 10.44 1.80 -5.42
C SER A 73 9.69 1.87 -4.09
N ASP A 74 8.39 1.51 -4.09
CA ASP A 74 7.62 1.49 -2.85
C ASP A 74 7.92 0.25 -2.02
N ARG A 75 8.29 -0.88 -2.65
CA ARG A 75 8.70 -2.10 -1.97
C ARG A 75 9.93 -1.85 -1.11
N ASP A 76 10.97 -1.22 -1.67
CA ASP A 76 12.21 -0.94 -0.92
C ASP A 76 11.93 0.00 0.26
N ARG A 77 11.15 1.07 0.03
CA ARG A 77 10.75 2.02 1.08
C ARG A 77 9.94 1.34 2.18
N LEU A 78 9.01 0.47 1.81
CA LEU A 78 8.17 -0.26 2.75
C LEU A 78 8.97 -1.28 3.54
N ARG A 79 9.93 -1.97 2.90
CA ARG A 79 10.84 -2.93 3.55
C ARG A 79 11.66 -2.25 4.63
N ASP A 80 12.25 -1.10 4.31
CA ASP A 80 13.04 -0.33 5.28
C ASP A 80 12.16 0.20 6.41
N ALA A 81 11.00 0.77 6.10
CA ALA A 81 10.06 1.23 7.13
C ALA A 81 9.62 0.10 8.07
N TRP A 82 9.32 -1.08 7.52
CA TRP A 82 8.92 -2.26 8.29
C TRP A 82 10.07 -2.81 9.14
N ALA A 83 11.30 -2.84 8.60
CA ALA A 83 12.48 -3.26 9.36
C ALA A 83 12.75 -2.30 10.54
N ALA A 84 12.67 -0.99 10.30
CA ALA A 84 12.79 0.01 11.36
C ALA A 84 11.74 -0.17 12.44
N TRP A 85 10.48 -0.36 12.01
CA TRP A 85 9.36 -0.62 12.90
C TRP A 85 9.58 -1.85 13.79
N LYS A 86 10.06 -2.97 13.23
CA LYS A 86 10.37 -4.19 13.99
C LYS A 86 11.51 -4.03 14.98
N LEU A 87 12.47 -3.15 14.69
CA LEU A 87 13.61 -2.85 15.56
C LEU A 87 13.32 -1.72 16.54
N GLY A 88 12.15 -1.08 16.46
CA GLY A 88 11.81 0.08 17.29
C GLY A 88 12.69 1.30 17.03
N THR A 89 13.25 1.44 15.81
CA THR A 89 14.15 2.53 15.43
C THR A 89 13.51 3.45 14.39
N ASP A 90 14.01 4.68 14.28
CA ASP A 90 13.54 5.63 13.27
C ASP A 90 14.10 5.29 11.87
N VAL A 91 13.27 5.43 10.83
CA VAL A 91 13.64 5.11 9.43
C VAL A 91 14.82 5.96 8.94
N GLY A 92 14.98 7.19 9.41
CA GLY A 92 16.12 8.05 9.05
C GLY A 92 17.45 7.57 9.64
N SER A 93 17.41 6.85 10.77
CA SER A 93 18.60 6.29 11.43
C SER A 93 19.07 4.95 10.86
N LEU A 94 18.22 4.28 10.08
CA LEU A 94 18.44 2.95 9.53
C LEU A 94 19.71 2.84 8.67
N PRO A 95 20.02 3.78 7.74
CA PRO A 95 21.23 3.71 6.93
C PRO A 95 22.51 3.76 7.76
N ILE A 96 22.53 4.59 8.80
CA ILE A 96 23.68 4.75 9.71
C ILE A 96 23.88 3.46 10.51
N LYS A 97 22.79 2.90 11.04
CA LYS A 97 22.82 1.65 11.82
C LYS A 97 23.17 0.43 10.96
N ALA A 98 22.76 0.43 9.69
CA ALA A 98 23.07 -0.64 8.74
C ALA A 98 24.56 -0.72 8.38
N MET A 99 25.33 0.34 8.61
CA MET A 99 26.79 0.37 8.45
C MET A 99 27.55 0.06 9.75
N GLY A 100 26.84 -0.08 10.87
CA GLY A 100 27.40 -0.31 12.19
C GLY A 100 27.13 -1.74 12.71
N ALA A 101 27.20 -1.88 14.04
CA ALA A 101 27.03 -3.18 14.70
C ALA A 101 25.63 -3.82 14.50
N GLU A 102 24.60 -3.03 14.19
CA GLU A 102 23.22 -3.49 13.98
C GLU A 102 22.96 -4.01 12.55
N SER A 103 23.96 -3.95 11.66
CA SER A 103 23.85 -4.34 10.24
C SER A 103 23.22 -5.72 10.03
N ALA A 104 23.71 -6.75 10.73
CA ALA A 104 23.19 -8.11 10.60
C ALA A 104 21.72 -8.25 11.02
N GLN A 105 21.30 -7.50 12.05
CA GLN A 105 19.91 -7.52 12.50
C GLN A 105 18.98 -6.83 11.50
N ILE A 106 19.41 -5.71 10.91
CA ILE A 106 18.68 -4.99 9.88
C ILE A 106 18.50 -5.88 8.64
N ASP A 107 19.57 -6.51 8.18
CA ASP A 107 19.51 -7.41 7.02
C ASP A 107 18.64 -8.64 7.29
N MET A 108 18.66 -9.18 8.51
CA MET A 108 17.74 -10.23 8.92
C MET A 108 16.28 -9.77 8.79
N ARG A 109 15.93 -8.58 9.26
CA ARG A 109 14.56 -8.04 9.12
C ARG A 109 14.17 -7.78 7.67
N ARG A 110 15.09 -7.28 6.85
CA ARG A 110 14.84 -7.10 5.41
C ARG A 110 14.52 -8.44 4.72
N ARG A 111 15.26 -9.50 5.04
CA ARG A 111 14.98 -10.86 4.52
C ARG A 111 13.66 -11.40 5.03
N GLU A 112 13.33 -11.16 6.29
CA GLU A 112 12.05 -11.56 6.89
C GLU A 112 10.87 -10.90 6.17
N PHE A 113 10.97 -9.60 5.84
CA PHE A 113 9.99 -8.90 5.01
C PHE A 113 9.80 -9.58 3.65
N ASP A 114 10.90 -9.86 2.94
CA ASP A 114 10.84 -10.52 1.62
C ASP A 114 10.27 -11.94 1.72
N GLN A 115 10.52 -12.63 2.81
CA GLN A 115 9.93 -13.94 3.10
C GLN A 115 8.41 -13.83 3.29
N TYR A 116 7.92 -12.88 4.08
CA TYR A 116 6.49 -12.64 4.24
C TYR A 116 5.78 -12.32 2.93
N VAL A 117 6.40 -11.51 2.06
CA VAL A 117 5.85 -11.22 0.72
C VAL A 117 5.71 -12.48 -0.11
N ARG A 118 6.72 -13.37 -0.10
CA ARG A 118 6.69 -14.63 -0.86
C ARG A 118 5.69 -15.64 -0.29
N ASP A 119 5.68 -15.82 1.02
CA ASP A 119 4.82 -16.79 1.71
C ASP A 119 3.34 -16.42 1.68
N SER A 120 3.03 -15.17 1.33
CA SER A 120 1.66 -14.71 1.12
C SER A 120 1.02 -15.28 -0.15
N ILE A 121 1.82 -15.74 -1.12
CA ILE A 121 1.32 -16.30 -2.38
C ILE A 121 0.67 -17.66 -2.09
N GLY A 122 -0.62 -17.81 -2.42
CA GLY A 122 -1.37 -19.03 -2.14
C GLY A 122 -1.76 -19.24 -0.66
N ASN A 123 -1.43 -18.31 0.24
CA ASN A 123 -1.82 -18.37 1.65
C ASN A 123 -2.49 -17.06 2.10
N ALA A 124 -3.81 -17.01 1.96
CA ALA A 124 -4.58 -15.82 2.29
C ALA A 124 -4.50 -15.41 3.76
N THR A 125 -4.36 -16.36 4.68
CA THR A 125 -4.21 -16.06 6.12
C THR A 125 -2.91 -15.31 6.38
N GLN A 126 -1.81 -15.81 5.81
CA GLN A 126 -0.50 -15.16 5.90
C GLN A 126 -0.52 -13.77 5.27
N ALA A 127 -1.14 -13.64 4.09
CA ALA A 127 -1.24 -12.37 3.38
C ALA A 127 -2.01 -11.32 4.21
N LEU A 128 -3.17 -11.70 4.76
CA LEU A 128 -3.99 -10.79 5.58
C LEU A 128 -3.27 -10.39 6.88
N GLU A 129 -2.57 -11.32 7.53
CA GLU A 129 -1.78 -11.01 8.72
C GLU A 129 -0.62 -10.07 8.39
N PHE A 130 0.06 -10.29 7.27
CA PHE A 130 1.11 -9.40 6.84
C PHE A 130 0.58 -7.99 6.48
N LEU A 131 -0.53 -7.89 5.73
CA LEU A 131 -1.23 -6.63 5.46
C LEU A 131 -1.66 -5.91 6.74
N ARG A 132 -2.07 -6.64 7.78
CA ARG A 132 -2.36 -6.08 9.11
C ARG A 132 -1.11 -5.45 9.72
N GLN A 133 0.04 -6.13 9.69
CA GLN A 133 1.31 -5.58 10.18
C GLN A 133 1.71 -4.31 9.41
N LEU A 134 1.58 -4.31 8.07
CA LEU A 134 1.85 -3.14 7.25
C LEU A 134 0.94 -1.97 7.59
N THR A 135 -0.34 -2.23 7.88
CA THR A 135 -1.29 -1.21 8.32
C THR A 135 -0.88 -0.60 9.68
N ILE A 136 -0.36 -1.40 10.61
CA ILE A 136 0.13 -0.93 11.91
C ILE A 136 1.40 -0.10 11.74
N CYS A 137 2.37 -0.61 10.96
CA CYS A 137 3.60 0.10 10.62
C CYS A 137 3.27 1.48 10.00
N SER A 138 2.37 1.50 9.02
CA SER A 138 1.89 2.72 8.38
C SER A 138 1.35 3.72 9.41
N ARG A 139 0.49 3.30 10.33
CA ARG A 139 -0.09 4.18 11.37
C ARG A 139 0.94 4.76 12.34
N GLN A 140 1.99 4.01 12.67
CA GLN A 140 3.04 4.52 13.57
C GLN A 140 3.99 5.48 12.85
N CYS A 141 4.22 5.27 11.56
CA CYS A 141 5.05 6.16 10.74
C CYS A 141 4.27 7.38 10.21
N LEU A 142 2.93 7.34 10.18
CA LEU A 142 2.09 8.44 9.73
C LEU A 142 2.10 9.58 10.76
N ARG A 143 2.95 10.58 10.51
CA ARG A 143 3.02 11.83 11.28
C ARG A 143 2.07 12.93 10.76
N GLU A 144 1.41 12.73 9.60
CA GLU A 144 0.62 13.77 8.91
C GLU A 144 -0.81 13.31 8.55
N ARG A 145 -1.67 14.27 8.17
CA ARG A 145 -3.05 14.00 7.72
C ARG A 145 -3.01 13.30 6.36
N LEU A 146 -3.71 12.16 6.25
CA LEU A 146 -3.90 11.46 4.98
C LEU A 146 -4.69 12.36 4.02
N LEU A 147 -4.12 12.59 2.82
CA LEU A 147 -4.76 13.23 1.66
C LEU A 147 -5.19 14.69 1.90
N VAL A 148 -4.21 15.59 2.05
CA VAL A 148 -4.37 17.03 1.79
C VAL A 148 -3.23 17.48 0.88
#